data_AF-A0A9N8ESR2-F1
#
_entry.id   AF-A0A9N8ESR2-F1
#
_cell.length_a   1.000
_cell.length_b   1.000
_cell.length_c   1.000
_cell.angle_alpha   90.00
_cell.angle_beta   90.00
_cell.angle_gamma   90.00
#
_symmetry.space_group_name_H-M   'P 1'
#
loop_
_entity.id
_entity.type
_entity.pdbx_description
1 polymer ?
#
loop_
_entity_poly.entity_id
_entity_poly.type
_entity_poly.pdbx_seq_one_letter_code
_entity_poly.pdbx_strand_id
1 'polypeptide(L)'
;MNDGKTKISKLFGGKRVDFCHNPTAMAHDDDYFGFVGDLSQAGTQKLGRITTEVNALVAHLKAALSAVGKRGVVVHIAHSQGALVTALAVRQLTLVEMNRLEIIAFGGATALVITPTTPFRRCVNYYAANDPLLLLVPAAQEALRSGFVGSDEYCFLAPREGDPMADHGLLGLTYGRALEWEGLRFQRKYQSPVYRATRTLIVWWMAVLQLLYTRVVQGLLVRPLLWWCRTNYQSVVMLRELFKSRILPPILIAALVVADFVVATWGRLTGQQEYLPANNLLLVKKKQRQQNSRKIETVAKR
;
A
#
# COMPACT_ATOMS: atom_id res chain seq x y z
N MET A 1 12.19 8.02 -10.38
CA MET A 1 10.96 7.44 -10.97
C MET A 1 10.93 5.91 -11.00
N ASN A 2 11.95 5.23 -11.56
CA ASN A 2 11.97 3.75 -11.62
C ASN A 2 11.92 3.09 -10.25
N ASP A 3 12.60 3.67 -9.25
CA ASP A 3 12.53 3.19 -7.86
C ASP A 3 11.10 3.17 -7.31
N GLY A 4 10.34 4.27 -7.49
CA GLY A 4 8.94 4.35 -7.11
C GLY A 4 8.08 3.29 -7.80
N LYS A 5 8.23 3.10 -9.11
CA LYS A 5 7.52 2.04 -9.86
C LYS A 5 7.83 0.65 -9.29
N THR A 6 9.09 0.36 -9.00
CA THR A 6 9.53 -0.93 -8.44
C THR A 6 8.95 -1.15 -7.04
N LYS A 7 8.97 -0.12 -6.19
CA LYS A 7 8.38 -0.16 -4.84
C LYS A 7 6.89 -0.45 -4.90
N ILE A 8 6.12 0.30 -5.70
CA ILE A 8 4.68 0.07 -5.87
C ILE A 8 4.43 -1.32 -6.48
N SER A 9 5.15 -1.70 -7.52
CA SER A 9 5.02 -3.02 -8.14
C SER A 9 5.20 -4.15 -7.13
N LYS A 10 6.22 -4.05 -6.26
CA LYS A 10 6.47 -5.02 -5.18
C LYS A 10 5.26 -5.12 -4.23
N LEU A 11 4.67 -3.99 -3.83
CA LEU A 11 3.48 -3.96 -2.96
C LEU A 11 2.24 -4.61 -3.63
N PHE A 12 2.12 -4.49 -4.96
CA PHE A 12 1.04 -5.09 -5.75
C PHE A 12 1.40 -6.48 -6.30
N GLY A 13 2.40 -7.13 -5.71
CA GLY A 13 2.76 -8.51 -5.98
C GLY A 13 3.48 -8.73 -7.32
N GLY A 14 4.32 -7.77 -7.70
CA GLY A 14 5.14 -7.80 -8.91
C GLY A 14 4.36 -7.49 -10.19
N LYS A 15 3.16 -6.89 -10.09
CA LYS A 15 2.42 -6.47 -11.28
C LYS A 15 3.08 -5.25 -11.91
N ARG A 16 2.99 -5.17 -13.24
CA ARG A 16 3.45 -4.00 -14.00
C ARG A 16 2.68 -2.77 -13.53
N VAL A 17 3.42 -1.73 -13.21
CA VAL A 17 2.88 -0.41 -12.84
C VAL A 17 3.27 0.56 -13.94
N ASP A 18 2.27 1.04 -14.66
CA ASP A 18 2.43 2.13 -15.60
C ASP A 18 2.23 3.46 -14.85
N PHE A 19 3.01 4.48 -15.23
CA PHE A 19 3.02 5.77 -14.55
C PHE A 19 2.73 6.85 -15.57
N CYS A 20 1.72 7.67 -15.30
CA CYS A 20 1.43 8.89 -16.06
C CYS A 20 2.03 10.06 -15.28
N HIS A 21 3.09 10.66 -15.81
CA HIS A 21 3.81 11.74 -15.14
C HIS A 21 3.01 13.04 -15.21
N ASN A 22 2.94 13.76 -14.09
CA ASN A 22 2.53 15.17 -14.07
C ASN A 22 3.79 16.03 -13.89
N PRO A 23 4.16 16.92 -14.84
CA PRO A 23 5.40 17.69 -14.80
C PRO A 23 5.61 18.62 -13.59
N THR A 24 4.62 18.79 -12.71
CA THR A 24 4.70 19.61 -11.49
C THR A 24 5.56 19.01 -10.37
N ALA A 25 6.57 18.21 -10.71
CA ALA A 25 7.52 17.70 -9.74
C ALA A 25 8.38 18.86 -9.24
N MET A 26 8.25 19.21 -7.95
CA MET A 26 9.17 20.10 -7.25
C MET A 26 10.61 19.68 -7.57
N ALA A 27 11.41 20.59 -8.11
CA ALA A 27 12.80 20.33 -8.45
C ALA A 27 13.69 20.39 -7.20
N HIS A 28 13.27 21.14 -6.18
CA HIS A 28 13.99 21.36 -4.94
C HIS A 28 13.06 21.26 -3.73
N ASP A 29 13.60 20.82 -2.58
CA ASP A 29 12.85 20.66 -1.33
C ASP A 29 12.33 22.01 -0.78
N ASP A 30 12.91 23.13 -1.24
CA ASP A 30 12.60 24.49 -0.79
C ASP A 30 11.41 25.13 -1.54
N ASP A 31 10.89 24.49 -2.59
CA ASP A 31 9.79 24.98 -3.44
C ASP A 31 8.40 24.85 -2.77
N TYR A 32 8.32 25.10 -1.46
CA TYR A 32 7.07 25.07 -0.69
C TYR A 32 6.02 26.04 -1.24
N PHE A 33 6.46 27.23 -1.66
CA PHE A 33 5.61 28.21 -2.35
C PHE A 33 5.21 27.76 -3.75
N GLY A 34 6.03 26.93 -4.43
CA GLY A 34 5.69 26.26 -5.68
C GLY A 34 4.58 25.23 -5.50
N PHE A 35 4.62 24.43 -4.43
CA PHE A 35 3.56 23.47 -4.09
C PHE A 35 2.19 24.14 -3.87
N VAL A 36 2.16 25.24 -3.11
CA VAL A 36 0.93 26.02 -2.87
C VAL A 36 0.51 26.80 -4.12
N GLY A 37 1.46 27.30 -4.90
CA GLY A 37 1.23 27.93 -6.20
C GLY A 37 0.59 26.98 -7.21
N ASP A 38 1.12 25.76 -7.32
CA ASP A 38 0.59 24.67 -8.14
C ASP A 38 -0.79 24.20 -7.66
N LEU A 39 -1.06 24.26 -6.35
CA LEU A 39 -2.39 24.05 -5.78
C LEU A 39 -3.38 25.15 -6.16
N SER A 40 -2.94 26.41 -6.21
CA SER A 40 -3.75 27.52 -6.74
C SER A 40 -4.00 27.37 -8.24
N GLN A 41 -3.02 26.86 -8.99
CA GLN A 41 -3.14 26.55 -10.41
C GLN A 41 -4.06 25.34 -10.66
N ALA A 42 -4.03 24.33 -9.79
CA ALA A 42 -5.03 23.26 -9.74
C ALA A 42 -6.43 23.82 -9.43
N GLY A 43 -6.52 24.84 -8.58
CA GLY A 43 -7.74 25.62 -8.34
C GLY A 43 -8.29 26.31 -9.59
N THR A 44 -7.43 26.91 -10.42
CA THR A 44 -7.85 27.51 -11.71
C THR A 44 -8.18 26.45 -12.77
N GLN A 45 -7.51 25.28 -12.77
CA GLN A 45 -7.91 24.12 -13.59
C GLN A 45 -9.27 23.54 -13.20
N LYS A 46 -9.74 23.78 -11.97
CA LYS A 46 -11.10 23.44 -11.51
C LYS A 46 -12.20 24.14 -12.33
N LEU A 47 -11.86 25.16 -13.12
CA LEU A 47 -12.74 25.77 -14.12
C LEU A 47 -13.02 24.86 -15.34
N GLY A 48 -12.55 23.60 -15.32
CA GLY A 48 -12.90 22.60 -16.32
C GLY A 48 -12.06 22.70 -17.61
N ARG A 49 -10.97 23.46 -17.60
CA ARG A 49 -10.06 23.52 -18.75
C ARG A 49 -9.35 22.18 -18.89
N ILE A 50 -9.64 21.48 -20.00
CA ILE A 50 -8.98 20.24 -20.36
C ILE A 50 -7.53 20.57 -20.76
N THR A 51 -6.58 20.09 -19.97
CA THR A 51 -5.15 20.29 -20.24
C THR A 51 -4.55 19.11 -21.00
N THR A 52 -3.32 19.26 -21.47
CA THR A 52 -2.54 18.19 -22.11
C THR A 52 -2.37 16.98 -21.21
N GLU A 53 -2.22 17.19 -19.90
CA GLU A 53 -2.06 16.14 -18.88
C GLU A 53 -3.36 15.35 -18.71
N VAL A 54 -4.51 16.03 -18.72
CA VAL A 54 -5.82 15.38 -18.67
C VAL A 54 -6.01 14.48 -19.91
N ASN A 55 -5.71 15.00 -21.11
CA ASN A 55 -5.83 14.22 -22.35
C ASN A 55 -4.87 13.02 -22.38
N ALA A 56 -3.64 13.20 -21.91
CA ALA A 56 -2.66 12.12 -21.77
C ALA A 56 -3.17 11.04 -20.81
N LEU A 57 -3.75 11.43 -19.66
CA LEU A 57 -4.33 10.48 -18.71
C LEU A 57 -5.55 9.75 -19.29
N VAL A 58 -6.42 10.43 -20.03
CA VAL A 58 -7.56 9.81 -20.72
C VAL A 58 -7.08 8.73 -21.70
N ALA A 59 -6.11 9.06 -22.55
CA ALA A 59 -5.53 8.11 -23.50
C ALA A 59 -4.89 6.92 -22.78
N HIS A 60 -4.16 7.19 -21.69
CA HIS A 60 -3.52 6.16 -20.86
C HIS A 60 -4.55 5.20 -20.23
N LEU A 61 -5.63 5.74 -19.64
CA LEU A 61 -6.68 4.93 -19.03
C LEU A 61 -7.42 4.09 -20.08
N LYS A 62 -7.72 4.65 -21.25
CA LYS A 62 -8.35 3.90 -22.36
C LYS A 62 -7.45 2.76 -22.87
N ALA A 63 -6.15 3.01 -23.01
CA ALA A 63 -5.18 1.99 -23.39
C ALA A 63 -5.10 0.86 -22.34
N ALA A 64 -5.04 1.21 -21.05
CA ALA A 64 -5.04 0.24 -19.95
C ALA A 64 -6.34 -0.58 -19.91
N LEU A 65 -7.50 0.07 -20.06
CA LEU A 65 -8.81 -0.58 -20.11
C LEU A 65 -8.95 -1.53 -21.31
N SER A 66 -8.38 -1.17 -22.46
CA SER A 66 -8.31 -2.03 -23.63
C SER A 66 -7.44 -3.27 -23.34
N ALA A 67 -6.25 -3.06 -22.77
CA ALA A 67 -5.28 -4.12 -22.49
C ALA A 67 -5.80 -5.18 -21.50
N VAL A 68 -6.56 -4.80 -20.48
CA VAL A 68 -7.14 -5.76 -19.52
C VAL A 68 -8.40 -6.48 -20.04
N GLY A 69 -8.93 -6.07 -21.21
CA GLY A 69 -10.10 -6.68 -21.84
C GLY A 69 -11.44 -6.41 -21.13
N LYS A 70 -12.57 -6.79 -21.76
CA LYS A 70 -13.93 -6.38 -21.35
C LYS A 70 -14.32 -6.64 -19.88
N ARG A 71 -13.76 -7.69 -19.27
CA ARG A 71 -14.01 -8.07 -17.86
C ARG A 71 -12.90 -7.62 -16.90
N GLY A 72 -11.79 -7.11 -17.44
CA GLY A 72 -10.67 -6.64 -16.65
C GLY A 72 -10.97 -5.32 -15.96
N VAL A 73 -10.28 -5.11 -14.85
CA VAL A 73 -10.38 -3.93 -13.99
C VAL A 73 -9.02 -3.24 -13.98
N VAL A 74 -9.02 -1.92 -14.09
CA VAL A 74 -7.82 -1.09 -13.92
C VAL A 74 -7.84 -0.48 -12.54
N VAL A 75 -6.74 -0.65 -11.79
CA VAL A 75 -6.54 0.01 -10.51
C VAL A 75 -5.70 1.26 -10.77
N HIS A 76 -6.31 2.43 -10.58
CA HIS A 76 -5.67 3.71 -10.82
C HIS A 76 -5.32 4.36 -9.48
N ILE A 77 -4.03 4.60 -9.28
CA ILE A 77 -3.50 5.22 -8.06
C ILE A 77 -3.21 6.69 -8.39
N ALA A 78 -3.86 7.60 -7.68
CA ALA A 78 -3.68 9.03 -7.82
C ALA A 78 -3.13 9.61 -6.50
N HIS A 79 -2.24 10.59 -6.60
CA HIS A 79 -1.65 11.27 -5.44
C HIS A 79 -1.62 12.77 -5.66
N SER A 80 -1.87 13.56 -4.60
CA SER A 80 -1.82 15.02 -4.65
C SER A 80 -2.65 15.60 -5.81
N GLN A 81 -2.08 16.46 -6.64
CA GLN A 81 -2.71 17.01 -7.84
C GLN A 81 -3.20 15.94 -8.83
N GLY A 82 -2.58 14.76 -8.86
CA GLY A 82 -3.01 13.65 -9.71
C GLY A 82 -4.46 13.23 -9.49
N ALA A 83 -5.01 13.45 -8.29
CA ALA A 83 -6.43 13.21 -8.00
C ALA A 83 -7.35 14.19 -8.77
N LEU A 84 -6.96 15.46 -8.89
CA LEU A 84 -7.70 16.44 -9.67
C LEU A 84 -7.66 16.12 -11.17
N VAL A 85 -6.47 15.82 -11.70
CA VAL A 85 -6.31 15.41 -13.11
C VAL A 85 -7.16 14.17 -13.39
N THR A 86 -7.21 13.22 -12.45
CA THR A 86 -8.07 12.04 -12.54
C THR A 86 -9.55 12.42 -12.58
N ALA A 87 -10.01 13.30 -11.69
CA ALA A 87 -11.41 13.74 -11.64
C ALA A 87 -11.86 14.44 -12.94
N LEU A 88 -10.95 15.14 -13.62
CA LEU A 88 -11.20 15.73 -14.94
C LEU A 88 -11.16 14.68 -16.06
N ALA A 89 -10.19 13.76 -16.03
CA ALA A 89 -10.00 12.73 -17.05
C ALA A 89 -11.17 11.74 -17.10
N VAL A 90 -11.66 11.28 -15.94
CA VAL A 90 -12.75 10.30 -15.87
C VAL A 90 -14.06 10.82 -16.47
N ARG A 91 -14.29 12.14 -16.49
CA ARG A 91 -15.45 12.76 -17.17
C ARG A 91 -15.44 12.58 -18.69
N GLN A 92 -14.30 12.24 -19.28
CA GLN A 92 -14.15 11.93 -20.71
C GLN A 92 -14.21 10.43 -21.01
N LEU A 93 -14.45 9.60 -19.99
CA LEU A 93 -14.69 8.17 -20.13
C LEU A 93 -16.19 7.90 -20.17
N THR A 94 -16.57 6.78 -20.77
CA THR A 94 -17.93 6.27 -20.73
C THR A 94 -18.27 5.69 -19.35
N LEU A 95 -19.56 5.59 -19.02
CA LEU A 95 -20.01 4.94 -17.77
C LEU A 95 -19.54 3.48 -17.67
N VAL A 96 -19.44 2.78 -18.80
CA VAL A 96 -18.96 1.39 -18.85
C VAL A 96 -17.46 1.31 -18.55
N GLU A 97 -16.68 2.26 -19.08
CA GLU A 97 -15.25 2.37 -18.77
C GLU A 97 -15.02 2.71 -17.29
N MET A 98 -15.77 3.68 -16.74
CA MET A 98 -15.66 4.08 -15.32
C MET A 98 -16.01 2.94 -14.36
N ASN A 99 -17.02 2.12 -14.67
CA ASN A 99 -17.39 0.92 -13.90
C ASN A 99 -16.32 -0.18 -13.88
N ARG A 100 -15.22 0.00 -14.64
CA ARG A 100 -14.07 -0.90 -14.66
C ARG A 100 -12.84 -0.29 -14.00
N LEU A 101 -12.96 0.89 -13.41
CA LEU A 101 -11.91 1.55 -12.65
C LEU A 101 -12.10 1.35 -11.15
N GLU A 102 -11.04 0.93 -10.46
CA GLU A 102 -10.91 1.13 -9.01
C GLU A 102 -9.94 2.29 -8.77
N ILE A 103 -10.45 3.38 -8.18
CA ILE A 103 -9.66 4.59 -7.89
C ILE A 103 -9.16 4.53 -6.45
N ILE A 104 -7.87 4.80 -6.27
CA ILE A 104 -7.23 4.94 -4.97
C ILE A 104 -6.50 6.28 -4.97
N ALA A 105 -7.07 7.27 -4.28
CA ALA A 105 -6.47 8.58 -4.15
C ALA A 105 -5.74 8.71 -2.81
N PHE A 106 -4.56 9.31 -2.79
CA PHE A 106 -3.76 9.62 -1.59
C PHE A 106 -3.52 11.11 -1.52
N GLY A 107 -3.93 11.75 -0.42
CA GLY A 107 -3.83 13.20 -0.22
C GLY A 107 -4.27 13.93 -1.47
N GLY A 108 -5.49 13.70 -1.97
CA GLY A 108 -5.89 14.24 -3.26
C GLY A 108 -6.17 15.74 -3.20
N ALA A 109 -5.80 16.51 -4.23
CA ALA A 109 -6.23 17.91 -4.38
C ALA A 109 -7.74 18.06 -4.67
N THR A 110 -8.41 16.94 -4.91
CA THR A 110 -9.87 16.83 -4.92
C THR A 110 -10.25 15.44 -4.44
N ALA A 111 -11.44 15.31 -3.85
CA ALA A 111 -11.98 14.00 -3.51
C ALA A 111 -12.72 13.42 -4.71
N LEU A 112 -12.43 12.17 -5.04
CA LEU A 112 -13.19 11.41 -6.02
C LEU A 112 -14.33 10.67 -5.32
N VAL A 113 -15.54 10.79 -5.83
CA VAL A 113 -16.75 10.17 -5.24
C VAL A 113 -17.50 9.38 -6.31
N ILE A 114 -18.12 8.28 -5.88
CA ILE A 114 -19.01 7.46 -6.70
C ILE A 114 -20.35 8.17 -6.77
N THR A 115 -20.77 8.48 -8.00
CA THR A 115 -22.06 9.08 -8.29
C THR A 115 -22.69 8.38 -9.49
N PRO A 116 -23.98 8.63 -9.81
CA PRO A 116 -24.57 8.12 -11.04
C PRO A 116 -23.80 8.51 -12.32
N THR A 117 -23.09 9.64 -12.31
CA THR A 117 -22.29 10.11 -13.44
C THR A 117 -20.83 9.68 -13.38
N THR A 118 -20.35 9.21 -12.23
CA THR A 118 -19.01 8.65 -12.02
C THR A 118 -19.09 7.28 -11.32
N PRO A 119 -19.70 6.26 -11.98
CA PRO A 119 -19.94 4.97 -11.34
C PRO A 119 -18.64 4.15 -11.32
N PHE A 120 -17.71 4.47 -10.42
CA PHE A 120 -16.49 3.67 -10.27
C PHE A 120 -16.83 2.31 -9.67
N ARG A 121 -16.03 1.29 -10.01
CA ARG A 121 -16.14 -0.03 -9.37
C ARG A 121 -15.84 0.05 -7.86
N ARG A 122 -14.90 0.93 -7.51
CA ARG A 122 -14.52 1.27 -6.14
C ARG A 122 -13.80 2.62 -6.16
N CYS A 123 -14.03 3.44 -5.15
CA CYS A 123 -13.28 4.66 -4.92
C CYS A 123 -12.91 4.75 -3.45
N VAL A 124 -11.65 5.05 -3.13
CA VAL A 124 -11.22 5.38 -1.76
C VAL A 124 -10.22 6.52 -1.82
N ASN A 125 -10.43 7.51 -0.97
CA ASN A 125 -9.59 8.68 -0.76
C ASN A 125 -8.92 8.57 0.60
N TYR A 126 -7.62 8.33 0.61
CA TYR A 126 -6.78 8.35 1.78
C TYR A 126 -6.28 9.76 2.05
N TYR A 127 -6.36 10.20 3.31
CA TYR A 127 -5.76 11.46 3.76
C TYR A 127 -5.02 11.22 5.07
N ALA A 128 -3.80 11.74 5.23
CA ALA A 128 -3.22 11.88 6.57
C ALA A 128 -4.04 12.91 7.35
N ALA A 129 -4.25 12.71 8.65
CA ALA A 129 -5.08 13.63 9.44
C ALA A 129 -4.45 15.03 9.58
N ASN A 130 -3.12 15.12 9.41
CA ASN A 130 -2.37 16.38 9.35
C ASN A 130 -2.06 16.83 7.90
N ASP A 131 -2.65 16.19 6.88
CA ASP A 131 -2.33 16.51 5.49
C ASP A 131 -2.71 17.98 5.17
N PRO A 132 -1.79 18.78 4.61
CA PRO A 132 -2.04 20.19 4.29
C PRO A 132 -3.22 20.39 3.32
N LEU A 133 -3.51 19.42 2.44
CA LEU A 133 -4.59 19.53 1.47
C LEU A 133 -5.98 19.47 2.09
N LEU A 134 -6.11 19.01 3.34
CA LEU A 134 -7.39 19.06 4.05
C LEU A 134 -7.89 20.48 4.28
N LEU A 135 -7.02 21.49 4.20
CA LEU A 135 -7.41 22.90 4.22
C LEU A 135 -8.03 23.35 2.90
N LEU A 136 -7.75 22.64 1.80
CA LEU A 136 -8.11 23.04 0.43
C LEU A 136 -9.21 22.17 -0.19
N VAL A 137 -9.56 21.04 0.44
CA VAL A 137 -10.58 20.10 -0.04
C VAL A 137 -11.75 20.04 0.93
N PRO A 138 -12.79 20.90 0.76
CA PRO A 138 -13.92 21.00 1.68
C PRO A 138 -14.61 19.66 1.93
N ALA A 139 -14.80 18.83 0.90
CA ALA A 139 -15.45 17.53 1.03
C ALA A 139 -14.67 16.56 1.94
N ALA A 140 -13.33 16.57 1.86
CA ALA A 140 -12.50 15.78 2.76
C ALA A 140 -12.52 16.36 4.18
N GLN A 141 -12.45 17.68 4.32
CA GLN A 141 -12.55 18.33 5.63
C GLN A 141 -13.88 18.04 6.34
N GLU A 142 -14.99 18.06 5.59
CA GLU A 142 -16.31 17.73 6.08
C GLU A 142 -16.39 16.25 6.49
N ALA A 143 -15.86 15.33 5.66
CA ALA A 143 -15.79 13.91 5.98
C ALA A 143 -14.97 13.61 7.25
N LEU A 144 -13.88 14.37 7.48
CA LEU A 144 -13.09 14.27 8.70
C LEU A 144 -13.88 14.74 9.92
N ARG A 145 -14.52 15.91 9.83
CA ARG A 145 -15.30 16.52 10.92
C ARG A 145 -16.54 15.73 11.29
N SER A 146 -17.20 15.09 10.31
CA SER A 146 -18.40 14.29 10.54
C SER A 146 -18.12 12.96 11.25
N GLY A 147 -16.85 12.63 11.51
CA GLY A 147 -16.48 11.37 12.13
C GLY A 147 -16.84 10.18 11.23
N PHE A 148 -16.65 10.33 9.92
CA PHE A 148 -16.83 9.27 8.92
C PHE A 148 -18.26 8.73 8.77
N VAL A 149 -19.27 9.48 9.22
CA VAL A 149 -20.66 9.03 9.11
C VAL A 149 -21.10 9.09 7.64
N GLY A 150 -21.28 7.92 7.03
CA GLY A 150 -21.93 7.79 5.73
C GLY A 150 -21.02 7.81 4.49
N SER A 151 -19.69 7.72 4.64
CA SER A 151 -18.81 7.59 3.48
C SER A 151 -17.75 6.50 3.66
N ASP A 152 -17.95 5.40 2.94
CA ASP A 152 -16.97 4.33 2.77
C ASP A 152 -15.82 4.75 1.81
N GLU A 153 -15.88 5.97 1.28
CA GLU A 153 -14.96 6.50 0.26
C GLU A 153 -13.83 7.34 0.86
N TYR A 154 -13.84 7.61 2.16
CA TYR A 154 -12.75 8.31 2.85
C TYR A 154 -12.09 7.43 3.91
N CYS A 155 -10.76 7.48 3.94
CA CYS A 155 -9.95 6.85 4.97
C CYS A 155 -8.91 7.83 5.49
N PHE A 156 -9.06 8.25 6.74
CA PHE A 156 -8.12 9.15 7.39
C PHE A 156 -7.08 8.35 8.17
N LEU A 157 -5.81 8.67 7.94
CA LEU A 157 -4.65 7.99 8.51
C LEU A 157 -4.09 8.80 9.67
N ALA A 158 -3.74 8.11 10.75
CA ALA A 158 -2.96 8.71 11.81
C ALA A 158 -1.57 9.07 11.26
N PRO A 159 -1.09 10.32 11.45
CA PRO A 159 0.24 10.73 11.05
C PRO A 159 1.31 9.88 11.74
N ARG A 160 2.42 9.61 11.06
CA ARG A 160 3.51 8.78 11.58
C ARG A 160 4.82 9.54 11.71
N GLU A 161 5.01 10.55 10.88
CA GLU A 161 6.22 11.36 10.89
C GLU A 161 6.01 12.62 11.74
N GLY A 162 4.78 13.13 11.79
CA GLY A 162 4.43 14.32 12.58
C GLY A 162 4.67 15.61 11.81
N ASP A 163 5.42 15.56 10.71
CA ASP A 163 5.54 16.62 9.72
C ASP A 163 4.47 16.46 8.61
N PRO A 164 3.55 17.43 8.43
CA PRO A 164 2.53 17.41 7.39
C PRO A 164 3.04 17.11 5.97
N MET A 165 4.23 17.61 5.61
CA MET A 165 4.78 17.43 4.27
C MET A 165 5.33 16.02 4.08
N ALA A 166 6.10 15.51 5.05
CA ALA A 166 6.58 14.15 5.03
C ALA A 166 5.42 13.11 5.06
N ASP A 167 4.40 13.35 5.90
CA ASP A 167 3.20 12.52 5.96
C ASP A 167 2.35 12.57 4.66
N HIS A 168 2.45 13.64 3.87
CA HIS A 168 1.82 13.77 2.55
C HIS A 168 2.54 12.96 1.45
N GLY A 169 3.78 12.53 1.67
CA GLY A 169 4.55 11.77 0.67
C GLY A 169 3.91 10.40 0.37
N LEU A 170 3.61 10.10 -0.90
CA LEU A 170 2.98 8.83 -1.32
C LEU A 170 3.72 7.58 -0.82
N LEU A 171 5.05 7.63 -0.87
CA LEU A 171 5.93 6.54 -0.43
C LEU A 171 6.49 6.78 0.98
N GLY A 172 6.05 7.83 1.67
CA GLY A 172 6.38 8.11 3.08
C GLY A 172 5.75 7.09 4.03
N LEU A 173 6.04 7.20 5.33
CA LEU A 173 5.62 6.19 6.30
C LEU A 173 4.09 6.10 6.44
N THR A 174 3.39 7.23 6.29
CA THR A 174 1.94 7.30 6.43
C THR A 174 1.21 6.72 5.22
N TYR A 175 1.40 7.28 4.02
CA TYR A 175 0.76 6.74 2.81
C TYR A 175 1.33 5.41 2.34
N GLY A 176 2.63 5.16 2.54
CA GLY A 176 3.24 3.87 2.23
C GLY A 176 2.56 2.71 2.96
N ARG A 177 2.07 2.92 4.19
CA ARG A 177 1.33 1.90 4.93
C ARG A 177 -0.06 1.63 4.35
N ALA A 178 -0.78 2.66 3.93
CA ALA A 178 -2.06 2.50 3.25
C ALA A 178 -1.88 1.85 1.87
N LEU A 179 -0.80 2.18 1.15
CA LEU A 179 -0.43 1.57 -0.11
C LEU A 179 -0.11 0.07 0.05
N GLU A 180 0.54 -0.32 1.14
CA GLU A 180 0.73 -1.72 1.53
C GLU A 180 -0.61 -2.45 1.72
N TRP A 181 -1.57 -1.84 2.43
CA TRP A 181 -2.89 -2.44 2.64
C TRP A 181 -3.64 -2.63 1.33
N GLU A 182 -3.60 -1.63 0.45
CA GLU A 182 -4.21 -1.69 -0.87
C GLU A 182 -3.54 -2.76 -1.76
N GLY A 183 -2.22 -2.88 -1.71
CA GLY A 183 -1.46 -3.93 -2.37
C GLY A 183 -1.83 -5.34 -1.88
N LEU A 184 -2.01 -5.52 -0.57
CA LEU A 184 -2.48 -6.79 0.00
C LEU A 184 -3.93 -7.10 -0.40
N ARG A 185 -4.83 -6.10 -0.41
CA ARG A 185 -6.20 -6.29 -0.93
C ARG A 185 -6.17 -6.72 -2.38
N PHE A 186 -5.39 -6.00 -3.20
CA PHE A 186 -5.25 -6.30 -4.62
C PHE A 186 -4.79 -7.74 -4.85
N GLN A 187 -3.75 -8.16 -4.15
CA GLN A 187 -3.24 -9.54 -4.25
C GLN A 187 -4.30 -10.56 -3.86
N ARG A 188 -5.07 -10.33 -2.78
CA ARG A 188 -6.15 -11.23 -2.36
C ARG A 188 -7.29 -11.31 -3.38
N LYS A 189 -7.67 -10.17 -3.96
CA LYS A 189 -8.84 -10.05 -4.83
C LYS A 189 -8.57 -10.49 -6.28
N TYR A 190 -7.37 -10.23 -6.79
CA TYR A 190 -7.06 -10.38 -8.22
C TYR A 190 -5.98 -11.42 -8.54
N GLN A 191 -5.25 -11.93 -7.56
CA GLN A 191 -4.25 -12.98 -7.79
C GLN A 191 -4.75 -14.33 -7.29
N SER A 192 -4.56 -15.37 -8.10
CA SER A 192 -4.91 -16.73 -7.69
C SER A 192 -4.12 -17.15 -6.44
N PRO A 193 -4.70 -17.97 -5.55
CA PRO A 193 -3.97 -18.52 -4.42
C PRO A 193 -2.68 -19.25 -4.85
N VAL A 194 -2.74 -19.97 -5.99
CA VAL A 194 -1.60 -20.66 -6.59
C VAL A 194 -0.49 -19.68 -6.96
N TYR A 195 -0.81 -18.56 -7.62
CA TYR A 195 0.19 -17.54 -7.96
C TYR A 195 0.84 -16.94 -6.70
N ARG A 196 0.06 -16.67 -5.65
CA ARG A 196 0.59 -16.15 -4.38
C ARG A 196 1.50 -17.16 -3.67
N ALA A 197 1.10 -18.42 -3.64
CA ALA A 197 1.87 -19.52 -3.03
C ALA A 197 3.19 -19.76 -3.80
N THR A 198 3.11 -19.93 -5.11
CA THR A 198 4.28 -20.17 -5.98
C THR A 198 5.29 -19.03 -5.91
N ARG A 199 4.86 -17.75 -5.95
CA ARG A 199 5.78 -16.62 -5.77
C ARG A 199 6.55 -16.71 -4.45
N THR A 200 5.84 -17.04 -3.38
CA THR A 200 6.43 -17.15 -2.04
C THR A 200 7.43 -18.30 -1.98
N LEU A 201 7.07 -19.47 -2.54
CA LEU A 201 7.96 -20.62 -2.66
C LEU A 201 9.21 -20.32 -3.48
N ILE A 202 9.09 -19.59 -4.60
CA ILE A 202 10.24 -19.19 -5.43
C ILE A 202 11.19 -18.29 -4.64
N VAL A 203 10.68 -17.29 -3.91
CA VAL A 203 11.52 -16.43 -3.07
C VAL A 203 12.24 -17.24 -1.99
N TRP A 204 11.55 -18.17 -1.35
CA TRP A 204 12.16 -19.09 -0.39
C TRP A 204 13.24 -19.95 -1.02
N TRP A 205 12.95 -20.53 -2.19
CA TRP A 205 13.90 -21.37 -2.90
C TRP A 205 15.14 -20.58 -3.30
N MET A 206 14.99 -19.34 -3.80
CA MET A 206 16.13 -18.45 -4.07
C MET A 206 16.92 -18.11 -2.79
N ALA A 207 16.24 -17.85 -1.67
CA ALA A 207 16.92 -17.58 -0.40
C ALA A 207 17.71 -18.81 0.10
N VAL A 208 17.13 -20.01 -0.04
CA VAL A 208 17.81 -21.29 0.28
C VAL A 208 19.00 -21.51 -0.65
N LEU A 209 18.84 -21.31 -1.96
CA LEU A 209 19.94 -21.41 -2.92
C LEU A 209 21.05 -20.41 -2.62
N GLN A 210 20.72 -19.17 -2.25
CA GLN A 210 21.70 -18.16 -1.85
C GLN A 210 22.41 -18.54 -0.54
N LEU A 211 21.70 -19.10 0.43
CA LEU A 211 22.29 -19.62 1.67
C LEU A 211 23.21 -20.82 1.41
N LEU A 212 22.80 -21.73 0.52
CA LEU A 212 23.64 -22.86 0.11
C LEU A 212 24.87 -22.37 -0.65
N TYR A 213 24.70 -21.45 -1.61
CA TYR A 213 25.79 -20.83 -2.36
C TYR A 213 26.79 -20.17 -1.40
N THR A 214 26.33 -19.32 -0.48
CA THR A 214 27.22 -18.69 0.50
C THR A 214 27.89 -19.72 1.41
N ARG A 215 27.21 -20.78 1.85
CA ARG A 215 27.83 -21.87 2.64
C ARG A 215 28.82 -22.72 1.85
N VAL A 216 28.57 -22.96 0.56
CA VAL A 216 29.45 -23.72 -0.34
C VAL A 216 30.68 -22.90 -0.70
N VAL A 217 30.49 -21.62 -1.05
CA VAL A 217 31.58 -20.67 -1.34
C VAL A 217 32.40 -20.37 -0.09
N GLN A 218 31.77 -20.13 1.07
CA GLN A 218 32.49 -20.07 2.35
C GLN A 218 33.10 -21.44 2.69
N GLY A 219 32.48 -22.53 2.29
CA GLY A 219 32.97 -23.90 2.46
C GLY A 219 34.21 -24.24 1.62
N LEU A 220 34.32 -23.68 0.42
CA LEU A 220 35.38 -23.96 -0.55
C LEU A 220 36.49 -22.93 -0.54
N LEU A 221 36.20 -21.65 -0.30
CA LEU A 221 37.19 -20.57 -0.27
C LEU A 221 37.58 -20.18 1.16
N VAL A 222 36.61 -20.10 2.07
CA VAL A 222 36.84 -19.63 3.43
C VAL A 222 37.29 -20.76 4.35
N ARG A 223 36.87 -22.03 4.16
CA ARG A 223 37.36 -23.15 5.00
C ARG A 223 38.83 -23.50 4.77
N PRO A 224 39.42 -23.50 3.57
CA PRO A 224 40.87 -23.72 3.43
C PRO A 224 41.67 -22.58 4.05
N LEU A 225 41.23 -21.32 3.87
CA LEU A 225 41.86 -20.15 4.45
C LEU A 225 41.72 -20.13 5.98
N LEU A 226 40.53 -20.44 6.51
CA LEU A 226 40.29 -20.60 7.94
C LEU A 226 40.95 -21.85 8.48
N TRP A 227 41.10 -22.94 7.73
CA TRP A 227 41.87 -24.12 8.15
C TRP A 227 43.34 -23.77 8.25
N TRP A 228 43.89 -23.02 7.29
CA TRP A 228 45.25 -22.48 7.36
C TRP A 228 45.44 -21.50 8.52
N CYS A 229 44.52 -20.55 8.73
CA CYS A 229 44.53 -19.68 9.91
C CYS A 229 44.31 -20.46 11.21
N ARG A 230 43.52 -21.54 11.18
CA ARG A 230 43.21 -22.39 12.33
C ARG A 230 44.32 -23.38 12.66
N THR A 231 45.08 -23.90 11.70
CA THR A 231 46.32 -24.64 11.98
C THR A 231 47.36 -23.72 12.60
N ASN A 232 47.38 -22.44 12.23
CA ASN A 232 48.21 -21.43 12.89
C ASN A 232 47.67 -21.01 14.28
N TYR A 233 46.35 -21.06 14.50
CA TYR A 233 45.71 -20.69 15.77
C TYR A 233 45.50 -21.86 16.75
N GLN A 234 45.46 -23.11 16.28
CA GLN A 234 45.32 -24.32 17.11
C GLN A 234 46.56 -24.65 17.92
N SER A 235 47.69 -23.97 17.65
CA SER A 235 48.82 -23.89 18.58
C SER A 235 48.49 -23.12 19.88
N VAL A 236 47.32 -22.45 19.99
CA VAL A 236 47.03 -21.52 21.09
C VAL A 236 45.79 -21.85 21.94
N VAL A 237 44.76 -22.59 21.50
CA VAL A 237 43.50 -22.70 22.30
C VAL A 237 42.88 -24.10 22.34
N MET A 238 43.45 -24.93 23.21
CA MET A 238 42.96 -26.25 23.65
C MET A 238 41.89 -26.14 24.77
N LEU A 239 41.01 -25.12 24.77
CA LEU A 239 40.30 -24.68 25.99
C LEU A 239 38.77 -24.42 25.90
N ARG A 240 38.04 -24.85 24.86
CA ARG A 240 36.59 -24.55 24.79
C ARG A 240 35.73 -25.67 24.20
N GLU A 241 35.98 -26.89 24.64
CA GLU A 241 35.24 -28.11 24.31
C GLU A 241 33.89 -28.25 25.03
N LEU A 242 33.58 -27.41 26.02
CA LEU A 242 32.48 -27.69 26.96
C LEU A 242 31.08 -27.12 26.60
N PHE A 243 30.88 -26.50 25.42
CA PHE A 243 29.55 -26.00 24.96
C PHE A 243 29.15 -26.56 23.57
N LYS A 244 29.57 -27.78 23.25
CA LYS A 244 29.51 -28.38 21.90
C LYS A 244 28.23 -29.18 21.58
N SER A 245 27.19 -28.51 21.13
CA SER A 245 26.54 -28.98 19.90
C SER A 245 26.46 -27.80 18.95
N ARG A 246 27.18 -27.90 17.82
CA ARG A 246 27.22 -26.85 16.78
C ARG A 246 25.97 -26.83 15.91
N ILE A 247 25.05 -27.75 16.13
CA ILE A 247 23.96 -28.07 15.22
C ILE A 247 22.60 -27.70 15.83
N LEU A 248 22.43 -27.89 17.15
CA LEU A 248 21.12 -27.72 17.79
C LEU A 248 20.63 -26.26 17.82
N PRO A 249 21.46 -25.25 18.20
CA PRO A 249 21.00 -23.86 18.21
C PRO A 249 20.53 -23.32 16.85
N PRO A 250 21.26 -23.52 15.73
CA PRO A 250 20.79 -23.05 14.42
C PRO A 250 19.57 -23.80 13.90
N ILE A 251 19.38 -25.09 14.26
CA ILE A 251 18.16 -25.83 13.91
C ILE A 251 16.94 -25.26 14.64
N LEU A 252 17.06 -24.99 15.95
CA LEU A 252 15.98 -24.40 16.74
C LEU A 252 15.59 -23.00 16.22
N ILE A 253 16.57 -22.17 15.88
CA ILE A 253 16.33 -20.86 15.29
C ILE A 253 15.64 -21.00 13.92
N ALA A 254 16.10 -21.92 13.06
CA ALA A 254 15.46 -22.17 11.77
C ALA A 254 14.01 -22.68 11.93
N ALA A 255 13.76 -23.57 12.89
CA ALA A 255 12.43 -24.08 13.18
C ALA A 255 11.48 -22.98 13.68
N LEU A 256 11.96 -22.09 14.56
CA LEU A 256 11.21 -20.93 15.04
C LEU A 256 10.86 -19.96 13.91
N VAL A 257 11.80 -19.68 13.01
CA VAL A 257 11.57 -18.82 11.83
C VAL A 257 10.55 -19.44 10.87
N VAL A 258 10.62 -20.76 10.64
CA VAL A 258 9.63 -21.48 9.81
C VAL A 258 8.26 -21.46 10.47
N ALA A 259 8.17 -21.70 11.78
CA ALA A 259 6.91 -21.69 12.51
C ALA A 259 6.25 -20.30 12.47
N ASP A 260 7.00 -19.23 12.76
CA ASP A 260 6.51 -17.85 12.68
C ASP A 260 6.06 -17.48 11.27
N PHE A 261 6.82 -17.92 10.25
CA PHE A 261 6.43 -17.75 8.86
C PHE A 261 5.14 -18.50 8.50
N VAL A 262 4.96 -19.74 8.96
CA VAL A 262 3.75 -20.53 8.71
C VAL A 262 2.55 -19.86 9.37
N VAL A 263 2.68 -19.40 10.62
CA VAL A 263 1.61 -18.69 11.34
C VAL A 263 1.25 -17.39 10.63
N ALA A 264 2.25 -16.57 10.25
CA ALA A 264 2.03 -15.32 9.54
C ALA A 264 1.41 -15.54 8.14
N THR A 265 1.84 -16.58 7.42
CA THR A 265 1.30 -16.93 6.10
C THR A 265 -0.10 -17.49 6.22
N TRP A 266 -0.37 -18.32 7.23
CA TRP A 266 -1.69 -18.85 7.53
C TRP A 266 -2.68 -17.73 7.85
N GLY A 267 -2.31 -16.76 8.70
CA GLY A 267 -3.14 -15.59 8.99
C GLY A 267 -3.42 -14.71 7.76
N ARG A 268 -2.46 -14.61 6.82
CA ARG A 268 -2.66 -13.91 5.53
C ARG A 268 -3.55 -14.70 4.56
N LEU A 269 -3.46 -16.03 4.56
CA LEU A 269 -4.24 -16.91 3.68
C LEU A 269 -5.69 -17.06 4.15
N THR A 270 -5.91 -17.21 5.46
CA THR A 270 -7.25 -17.35 6.06
C THR A 270 -8.04 -16.05 6.12
N GLY A 271 -7.42 -14.92 5.75
CA GLY A 271 -8.08 -13.63 5.79
C GLY A 271 -8.32 -13.08 7.20
N GLN A 272 -7.77 -13.71 8.25
CA GLN A 272 -7.88 -13.21 9.63
C GLN A 272 -7.24 -11.82 9.83
N GLN A 273 -6.38 -11.39 8.90
CA GLN A 273 -5.94 -9.99 8.79
C GLN A 273 -6.73 -9.22 7.72
N GLU A 274 -8.06 -9.25 7.80
CA GLU A 274 -8.84 -8.16 7.21
C GLU A 274 -8.56 -6.90 8.01
N TYR A 275 -7.94 -5.92 7.36
CA TYR A 275 -7.90 -4.57 7.88
C TYR A 275 -9.35 -4.10 7.95
N LEU A 276 -9.91 -4.12 9.16
CA LEU A 276 -11.12 -3.40 9.47
C LEU A 276 -10.68 -1.94 9.66
N PRO A 277 -11.03 -1.01 8.74
CA PRO A 277 -10.81 0.41 9.00
C PRO A 277 -11.38 0.74 10.37
N ALA A 278 -10.76 1.67 11.11
CA ALA A 278 -11.21 2.05 12.44
C ALA A 278 -12.72 2.34 12.48
N ASN A 279 -13.27 2.87 11.38
CA ASN A 279 -14.68 3.09 11.14
C ASN A 279 -15.52 1.83 11.28
N ASN A 280 -15.09 0.69 10.73
CA ASN A 280 -15.81 -0.58 10.87
C ASN A 280 -15.80 -1.08 12.32
N LEU A 281 -14.69 -0.90 13.04
CA LEU A 281 -14.63 -1.24 14.47
C LEU A 281 -15.55 -0.33 15.30
N LEU A 282 -15.61 0.96 14.98
CA LEU A 282 -16.50 1.93 15.62
C LEU A 282 -17.97 1.65 15.27
N LEU A 283 -18.28 1.29 14.04
CA LEU A 283 -19.62 0.91 13.59
C LEU A 283 -20.09 -0.40 14.23
N VAL A 284 -19.21 -1.40 14.34
CA VAL A 284 -19.49 -2.66 15.07
C VAL A 284 -19.75 -2.36 16.55
N LYS A 285 -18.92 -1.55 17.20
CA LYS A 285 -19.13 -1.11 18.60
C LYS A 285 -20.44 -0.31 18.75
N LYS A 286 -20.77 0.56 17.81
CA LYS A 286 -22.03 1.34 17.82
C LYS A 286 -23.25 0.44 17.68
N LYS A 287 -23.21 -0.53 16.74
CA LYS A 287 -24.27 -1.54 16.58
C LYS A 287 -24.43 -2.39 17.84
N GLN A 288 -23.33 -2.84 18.45
CA GLN A 288 -23.35 -3.58 19.72
C GLN A 288 -23.95 -2.74 20.86
N ARG A 289 -23.59 -1.46 20.98
CA ARG A 289 -24.19 -0.55 21.98
C ARG A 289 -25.70 -0.41 21.76
N GLN A 290 -26.14 -0.20 20.52
CA GLN A 290 -27.57 -0.09 20.20
C GLN A 290 -28.34 -1.39 20.50
N GLN A 291 -27.77 -2.56 20.20
CA GLN A 291 -28.36 -3.85 20.54
C GLN A 291 -28.47 -4.05 22.07
N ASN A 292 -27.44 -3.65 22.81
CA ASN A 292 -27.45 -3.74 24.27
C ASN A 292 -28.49 -2.81 24.91
N SER A 293 -28.62 -1.56 24.42
CA SER A 293 -29.65 -0.63 24.89
C SER A 293 -31.07 -1.17 24.67
N ARG A 294 -31.35 -1.75 23.49
CA ARG A 294 -32.66 -2.39 23.21
C ARG A 294 -32.95 -3.57 24.13
N LYS A 295 -31.94 -4.39 24.44
CA LYS A 295 -32.10 -5.51 25.40
C LYS A 295 -32.47 -4.99 26.79
N ILE A 296 -31.81 -3.94 27.27
CA ILE A 296 -32.10 -3.33 28.58
C ILE A 296 -33.53 -2.79 28.63
N GLU A 297 -33.99 -2.08 27.60
CA GLU A 297 -35.38 -1.60 27.51
C GLU A 297 -36.42 -2.73 27.49
N THR A 298 -36.09 -3.88 26.90
CA THR A 298 -36.99 -5.03 26.84
C THR A 298 -37.10 -5.74 28.19
N VAL A 299 -36.00 -5.80 28.95
CA VAL A 299 -35.98 -6.35 30.31
C VAL A 299 -36.70 -5.42 31.28
N ALA A 300 -36.54 -4.11 31.17
CA ALA A 300 -37.20 -3.14 32.04
C ALA A 300 -38.73 -3.04 31.85
N LYS A 301 -39.27 -3.59 30.76
CA LYS A 301 -40.71 -3.63 30.46
C LYS A 301 -41.39 -4.95 30.89
N ARG A 302 -40.64 -5.89 31.47
CA ARG A 302 -41.17 -7.14 32.04
C ARG A 302 -41.13 -7.06 33.55
#